data_AF-A0AAD5QTY7-F1
#
_entry.id   AF-A0AAD5QTY7-F1
#
_cell.length_a   1.000
_cell.length_b   1.000
_cell.length_c   1.000
_cell.angle_alpha   90.00
_cell.angle_beta   90.00
_cell.angle_gamma   90.00
#
_symmetry.space_group_name_H-M   'P 1'
#
loop_
_entity.id
_entity.type
_entity.pdbx_description
1 polymer ?
#
loop_
_entity_poly.entity_id
_entity_poly.type
_entity_poly.pdbx_seq_one_letter_code
_entity_poly.pdbx_strand_id
1 'polypeptide(L)'
;MLDPVDKEIAEALGSVPNSSLESAFEDLLAANNVSTDEIENTLFTGKTYDAMGLYENAETYLKKVLTVSREPECAVEREYVEKATKILEGKHYLKDS
;
A
#
# COMPACT_ATOMS: atom_id res chain seq x y z
N MET A 1 2.14 -3.49 -22.82
CA MET A 1 1.47 -4.17 -21.69
C MET A 1 1.86 -3.37 -20.47
N LEU A 2 0.90 -2.75 -19.77
CA LEU A 2 1.14 -2.11 -18.48
C LEU A 2 1.38 -3.21 -17.45
N ASP A 3 2.36 -3.04 -16.57
CA ASP A 3 2.60 -4.01 -15.51
C ASP A 3 1.38 -4.06 -14.58
N PRO A 4 1.10 -5.20 -13.91
CA PRO A 4 -0.03 -5.31 -12.98
C PRO A 4 0.00 -4.22 -11.90
N VAL A 5 1.22 -3.79 -11.54
CA VAL A 5 1.50 -2.71 -10.59
C VAL A 5 1.05 -1.35 -11.14
N ASP A 6 1.37 -1.04 -12.40
CA ASP A 6 0.96 0.22 -13.03
C ASP A 6 -0.57 0.34 -13.11
N LYS A 7 -1.25 -0.79 -13.33
CA LYS A 7 -2.72 -0.84 -13.38
C LYS A 7 -3.35 -0.58 -12.01
N GLU A 8 -2.75 -1.15 -10.96
CA GLU A 8 -3.22 -1.01 -9.59
C GLU A 8 -2.96 0.40 -9.04
N ILE A 9 -1.85 1.02 -9.43
CA ILE A 9 -1.53 2.43 -9.12
C ILE A 9 -2.46 3.38 -9.90
N ALA A 10 -2.76 3.09 -11.16
CA ALA A 10 -3.69 3.89 -11.95
C ALA A 10 -5.13 3.82 -11.41
N GLU A 11 -5.56 2.68 -10.85
CA GLU A 11 -6.85 2.55 -10.17
C GLU A 11 -6.92 3.38 -8.89
N ALA A 12 -5.83 3.44 -8.11
CA ALA A 12 -5.75 4.25 -6.89
C ALA A 12 -5.74 5.76 -7.15
N LEU A 13 -5.09 6.18 -8.23
CA LEU A 13 -4.91 7.61 -8.56
C LEU A 13 -5.99 8.18 -9.49
N GLY A 14 -6.89 7.34 -10.02
CA GLY A 14 -7.95 7.75 -10.96
C GLY A 14 -7.43 8.27 -12.33
N SER A 15 -6.12 8.19 -12.57
CA SER A 15 -5.43 8.63 -13.79
C SER A 15 -4.18 7.78 -14.00
N VAL A 16 -3.92 7.36 -15.24
CA VAL A 16 -2.72 6.59 -15.61
C VAL A 16 -1.54 7.56 -15.65
N PRO A 17 -0.53 7.45 -14.76
CA PRO A 17 0.59 8.37 -14.78
C PRO A 17 1.49 8.07 -15.97
N ASN A 18 1.73 9.11 -16.79
CA ASN A 18 2.63 9.07 -17.95
C ASN A 18 4.13 9.26 -17.57
N SER A 19 4.43 9.33 -16.27
CA SER A 19 5.77 9.50 -15.71
C SER A 19 5.98 8.42 -14.66
N SER A 20 7.13 7.73 -14.77
CA SER A 20 7.69 6.66 -13.93
C SER A 20 6.99 6.37 -12.60
N LEU A 21 6.82 5.08 -12.28
CA LEU A 21 6.29 4.54 -11.02
C LEU A 21 6.77 5.28 -9.75
N GLU A 22 8.00 5.81 -9.77
CA GLU A 22 8.59 6.67 -8.74
C GLU A 22 7.87 8.01 -8.54
N SER A 23 7.47 8.71 -9.60
CA SER A 23 6.74 9.98 -9.50
C SER A 23 5.32 9.77 -8.98
N ALA A 24 4.65 8.69 -9.41
CA ALA A 24 3.35 8.32 -8.86
C ALA A 24 3.44 7.97 -7.37
N PHE A 25 4.58 7.37 -6.97
CA PHE A 25 4.87 7.08 -5.58
C PHE A 25 5.16 8.33 -4.74
N GLU A 26 5.86 9.31 -5.29
CA GLU A 26 6.07 10.62 -4.66
C GLU A 26 4.75 11.37 -4.42
N ASP A 27 3.84 11.36 -5.41
CA ASP A 27 2.51 11.96 -5.26
C ASP A 27 1.67 11.24 -4.20
N LEU A 28 1.76 9.91 -4.14
CA LEU A 28 1.09 9.11 -3.10
C LEU A 28 1.63 9.41 -1.70
N LEU A 29 2.95 9.56 -1.57
CA LEU A 29 3.61 9.96 -0.32
C LEU A 29 3.24 11.39 0.09
N ALA A 30 3.14 12.31 -0.87
CA ALA A 30 2.69 13.67 -0.63
C ALA A 30 1.24 13.70 -0.14
N ALA A 31 0.34 12.91 -0.76
CA ALA A 31 -1.05 12.78 -0.32
C ALA A 31 -1.16 12.20 1.10
N ASN A 32 -0.38 11.17 1.40
CA ASN A 32 -0.35 10.56 2.74
C ASN A 32 0.21 11.51 3.82
N ASN A 33 1.07 12.46 3.47
CA ASN A 33 1.51 13.53 4.38
C ASN A 33 0.44 14.59 4.65
N VAL A 34 -0.54 14.73 3.76
CA VAL A 34 -1.66 15.68 3.90
C VAL A 34 -2.83 15.05 4.66
N SER A 35 -3.08 13.75 4.48
CA SER A 35 -4.09 12.99 5.21
C SER A 35 -3.51 11.66 5.69
N THR A 36 -2.84 11.70 6.84
CA THR A 36 -2.12 10.56 7.44
C THR A 36 -3.02 9.44 7.99
N ASP A 37 -4.32 9.67 8.09
CA ASP A 37 -5.28 8.72 8.70
C ASP A 37 -6.10 7.93 7.67
N GLU A 38 -5.84 8.09 6.38
CA GLU A 38 -6.49 7.26 5.37
C GLU A 38 -5.78 5.90 5.24
N ILE A 39 -6.45 4.88 5.77
CA ILE A 39 -6.04 3.48 5.70
C ILE A 39 -5.77 3.03 4.26
N GLU A 40 -6.51 3.55 3.28
CA GLU A 40 -6.33 3.29 1.86
C GLU A 40 -4.96 3.77 1.37
N ASN A 41 -4.61 5.03 1.64
CA ASN A 41 -3.31 5.59 1.28
C ASN A 41 -2.16 4.82 1.93
N THR A 42 -2.35 4.41 3.18
CA THR A 42 -1.37 3.61 3.92
C THR A 42 -1.17 2.23 3.27
N LEU A 43 -2.25 1.57 2.86
CA LEU A 43 -2.19 0.29 2.16
C LEU A 43 -1.49 0.41 0.81
N PHE A 44 -1.88 1.39 -0.02
CA PHE A 44 -1.28 1.58 -1.34
C PHE A 44 0.21 1.90 -1.23
N THR A 45 0.61 2.74 -0.26
CA THR A 45 2.04 3.02 -0.01
C THR A 45 2.81 1.75 0.32
N GLY A 46 2.25 0.89 1.18
CA GLY A 46 2.86 -0.39 1.54
C GLY A 46 3.01 -1.33 0.33
N LYS A 47 1.98 -1.41 -0.53
CA LYS A 47 2.01 -2.21 -1.76
C LYS A 47 3.03 -1.70 -2.78
N THR A 48 3.15 -0.38 -2.93
CA THR A 48 4.14 0.19 -3.85
C THR A 48 5.55 -0.10 -3.37
N TYR A 49 5.82 0.02 -2.06
CA TYR A 49 7.12 -0.41 -1.51
C TYR A 49 7.41 -1.90 -1.71
N ASP A 50 6.40 -2.78 -1.56
CA ASP A 50 6.55 -4.22 -1.82
C ASP A 50 6.90 -4.49 -3.29
N ALA A 51 6.17 -3.86 -4.22
CA ALA A 51 6.42 -3.96 -5.66
C ALA A 51 7.81 -3.43 -6.08
N MET A 52 8.32 -2.42 -5.37
CA MET A 52 9.68 -1.88 -5.57
C MET A 52 10.78 -2.75 -4.92
N GLY A 53 10.43 -3.83 -4.21
CA GLY A 53 11.37 -4.67 -3.48
C GLY A 53 11.92 -4.04 -2.20
N LEU A 54 11.32 -2.94 -1.74
CA LEU A 54 11.69 -2.21 -0.52
C LEU A 54 10.92 -2.75 0.68
N TYR A 55 11.18 -4.03 1.01
CA TYR A 55 10.36 -4.79 1.96
C TYR A 55 10.33 -4.19 3.38
N GLU A 56 11.40 -3.59 3.89
CA GLU A 56 11.39 -2.97 5.23
C GLU A 56 10.39 -1.81 5.34
N ASN A 57 10.32 -0.98 4.30
CA ASN A 57 9.37 0.11 4.22
C ASN A 57 7.95 -0.44 4.02
N ALA A 58 7.79 -1.39 3.11
CA ALA A 58 6.51 -2.05 2.87
C ALA A 58 5.94 -2.64 4.18
N GLU A 59 6.75 -3.38 4.94
CA GLU A 59 6.36 -3.99 6.21
C GLU A 59 5.85 -2.92 7.19
N THR A 60 6.55 -1.79 7.28
CA THR A 60 6.18 -0.68 8.18
C THR A 60 4.81 -0.11 7.84
N TYR A 61 4.53 0.14 6.56
CA TYR A 61 3.24 0.69 6.12
C TYR A 61 2.11 -0.34 6.20
N LEU A 62 2.36 -1.60 5.81
CA LEU A 62 1.36 -2.66 5.91
C LEU A 62 0.98 -2.95 7.37
N LYS A 63 1.95 -2.93 8.30
CA LYS A 63 1.66 -3.02 9.74
C LYS A 63 0.84 -1.84 10.25
N LYS A 64 1.05 -0.63 9.71
CA LYS A 64 0.23 0.53 10.05
C LYS A 64 -1.24 0.32 9.68
N VAL A 65 -1.54 -0.27 8.51
CA VAL A 65 -2.92 -0.64 8.12
C VAL A 65 -3.60 -1.48 9.20
N LEU A 66 -2.89 -2.48 9.73
CA LEU A 66 -3.39 -3.35 10.81
C LEU A 66 -3.60 -2.60 12.13
N THR A 67 -2.87 -1.52 12.38
CA THR A 67 -2.98 -0.73 13.62
C THR A 67 -4.04 0.36 13.56
N VAL A 68 -4.22 1.00 12.40
CA VAL A 68 -5.24 2.04 12.18
C VAL A 68 -6.63 1.41 12.19
N SER A 69 -6.77 0.20 11.67
CA SER A 69 -8.04 -0.53 11.56
C SER A 69 -8.37 -1.39 12.78
N ARG A 70 -8.25 -0.85 14.01
CA ARG A 70 -8.56 -1.63 15.22
C ARG A 70 -10.04 -2.03 15.31
N GLU A 71 -10.93 -1.28 14.68
CA GLU A 71 -12.32 -1.66 14.42
C GLU A 71 -12.72 -1.13 13.03
N PRO A 72 -12.58 -1.92 11.94
CA PRO A 72 -12.97 -1.46 10.62
C PRO A 72 -14.48 -1.20 10.58
N GLU A 73 -14.85 0.08 10.49
CA GLU A 73 -16.24 0.52 10.55
C GLU A 73 -17.00 0.12 9.26
N CYS A 74 -16.27 -0.10 8.15
CA CYS A 74 -16.85 -0.51 6.88
C CYS A 74 -16.20 -1.75 6.26
N ALA A 75 -16.92 -2.38 5.31
CA ALA A 75 -16.46 -3.60 4.63
C ALA A 75 -15.18 -3.40 3.81
N VAL A 76 -14.97 -2.17 3.32
CA VAL A 76 -13.80 -1.80 2.52
C VAL A 76 -12.53 -1.83 3.37
N GLU A 77 -12.58 -1.31 4.59
CA GLU A 77 -11.44 -1.33 5.51
C GLU A 77 -11.06 -2.75 5.94
N ARG A 78 -12.05 -3.64 6.10
CA ARG A 78 -11.79 -5.07 6.35
C ARG A 78 -11.02 -5.69 5.19
N GLU A 79 -11.42 -5.40 3.95
CA GLU A 79 -10.71 -5.89 2.77
C GLU A 79 -9.26 -5.37 2.71
N TYR A 80 -9.04 -4.12 3.14
CA TYR A 80 -7.69 -3.54 3.22
C TYR A 80 -6.81 -4.22 4.27
N VAL A 81 -7.37 -4.52 5.44
CA VAL A 81 -6.69 -5.29 6.50
C VAL A 81 -6.35 -6.71 6.04
N GLU A 82 -7.29 -7.39 5.37
CA GLU A 82 -7.07 -8.73 4.84
C GLU A 82 -5.98 -8.73 3.76
N LYS A 83 -6.00 -7.76 2.84
CA LYS A 83 -4.96 -7.58 1.83
C LYS A 83 -3.59 -7.33 2.46
N ALA A 84 -3.50 -6.44 3.46
CA ALA A 84 -2.24 -6.16 4.14
C ALA A 84 -1.70 -7.39 4.87
N THR A 85 -2.56 -8.13 5.58
CA THR A 85 -2.20 -9.38 6.26
C THR A 85 -1.64 -10.39 5.28
N LYS A 86 -2.31 -10.61 4.14
CA LYS A 86 -1.88 -11.57 3.13
C LYS A 86 -0.52 -11.25 2.53
N ILE A 87 -0.19 -9.97 2.36
CA ILE A 87 1.14 -9.55 1.88
C ILE A 87 2.19 -9.85 2.95
N LEU A 88 1.91 -9.53 4.22
CA LEU A 88 2.79 -9.78 5.36
C LEU A 88 3.00 -11.28 5.68
N GLU A 89 2.09 -12.16 5.26
CA GLU A 89 2.29 -13.62 5.30
C GLU A 89 3.27 -14.11 4.22
N GLY A 90 3.69 -13.23 3.32
CA GLY A 90 4.67 -13.52 2.28
C GLY A 90 6.05 -13.87 2.84
N LYS A 91 6.80 -14.69 2.08
CA LYS A 91 8.15 -15.15 2.45
C LYS A 91 9.16 -14.02 2.67
N HIS A 92 8.92 -12.84 2.13
CA HIS A 92 9.77 -11.66 2.31
C HIS A 92 9.63 -11.01 3.70
N TYR A 93 8.56 -11.35 4.43
CA TYR A 93 8.19 -10.74 5.71
C TYR A 93 8.18 -11.75 6.88
N LEU A 94 8.22 -13.04 6.56
CA LEU A 94 8.50 -14.09 7.53
C LEU A 94 9.96 -13.99 7.98
N LYS A 95 10.21 -13.25 9.06
CA LYS A 95 11.47 -13.39 9.80
C LYS A 95 11.41 -14.74 10.51
N ASP A 96 12.29 -15.66 10.13
CA ASP A 96 12.47 -16.95 10.79
C ASP A 96 12.43 -16.74 12.32
N SER A 97 11.40 -17.33 12.95
CA SER A 97 11.19 -17.29 14.40
C SER A 97 12.19 -18.18 15.13
#